data_AF-A0A2K8MB81-F1
#
_entry.id   AF-A0A2K8MB81-F1
#
_cell.length_a   1.000
_cell.length_b   1.000
_cell.length_c   1.000
_cell.angle_alpha   90.00
_cell.angle_beta   90.00
_cell.angle_gamma   90.00
#
_symmetry.space_group_name_H-M   'P 1'
#
loop_
_entity.id
_entity.type
_entity.pdbx_description
1 polymer ?
#
loop_
_entity_poly.entity_id
_entity_poly.type
_entity_poly.pdbx_seq_one_letter_code
_entity_poly.pdbx_strand_id
1 'polypeptide(L)' 'MAAVRHEGVKRLQHPEAGLLELTYQSLELPLSQRAMHDLTAYTAEPGSTSEDRLKLLASWKAPTDTASSRTTK' A
#
# COMPACT_ATOMS: atom_id res chain seq x y z
N MET A 1 -19.20 4.16 8.45
CA MET A 1 -18.86 4.31 7.01
C MET A 1 -17.41 4.76 6.93
N ALA A 2 -16.57 4.05 6.18
CA ALA A 2 -15.21 4.49 5.92
C ALA A 2 -15.26 5.62 4.89
N ALA A 3 -14.56 6.72 5.15
CA ALA A 3 -14.47 7.85 4.23
C ALA A 3 -13.06 7.90 3.62
N VAL A 4 -12.99 8.00 2.29
CA VAL A 4 -11.75 8.32 1.58
C VAL A 4 -11.38 9.77 1.89
N ARG A 5 -10.12 10.00 2.23
CA ARG A 5 -9.64 11.33 2.67
C ARG A 5 -8.55 11.90 1.78
N HIS A 6 -7.75 11.02 1.20
CA HIS A 6 -6.67 11.39 0.31
C HIS A 6 -6.59 10.40 -0.84
N GLU A 7 -6.45 10.92 -2.06
CA GLU A 7 -6.20 10.12 -3.26
C GLU A 7 -5.18 10.81 -4.17
N GLY A 8 -4.49 10.04 -5.00
CA GLY A 8 -3.59 10.57 -6.01
C GLY A 8 -2.71 9.52 -6.65
N VAL A 9 -1.71 9.94 -7.42
CA VAL A 9 -0.77 9.04 -8.11
C VAL A 9 0.63 9.19 -7.51
N LYS A 10 1.26 8.06 -7.20
CA LYS A 10 2.61 7.97 -6.67
C LYS A 10 3.50 7.26 -7.69
N ARG A 11 4.61 7.91 -8.03
CA ARG A 11 5.64 7.35 -8.93
C ARG A 11 6.81 6.87 -8.08
N LEU A 12 7.16 5.60 -8.24
CA LEU A 12 8.20 4.93 -7.47
C LEU A 12 9.20 4.29 -8.43
N GLN A 13 10.49 4.47 -8.18
CA GLN A 13 11.54 3.74 -8.89
C GLN A 13 11.97 2.56 -7.99
N HIS A 14 11.44 1.36 -8.25
CA HIS A 14 11.83 0.14 -7.53
C HIS A 14 13.13 -0.42 -8.13
N PRO A 15 14.14 -0.79 -7.33
CA PRO A 15 15.43 -1.24 -7.85
C PRO A 15 15.32 -2.44 -8.79
N GLU A 16 14.41 -3.35 -8.49
CA GLU A 16 14.26 -4.59 -9.27
C GLU A 16 13.05 -4.60 -10.23
N ALA A 17 12.01 -3.80 -9.97
CA ALA A 17 10.79 -3.76 -10.79
C ALA A 17 10.71 -2.52 -11.71
N GLY A 18 11.66 -1.59 -11.57
CA GLY A 18 11.71 -0.35 -12.35
C GLY A 18 10.66 0.67 -11.91
N LEU A 19 10.18 1.49 -12.86
CA LEU A 19 9.19 2.53 -12.59
C LEU A 19 7.80 1.92 -12.32
N LEU A 20 7.18 2.27 -11.19
CA LEU A 20 5.79 1.97 -10.89
C LEU A 20 5.00 3.28 -10.73
N GLU A 21 3.87 3.36 -11.41
CA GLU A 21 2.84 4.37 -11.19
C GLU A 21 1.69 3.71 -10.46
N LEU A 22 1.46 4.13 -9.22
CA LEU A 22 0.44 3.56 -8.34
C LEU A 22 -0.51 4.66 -7.89
N THR A 23 -1.79 4.45 -8.09
CA THR A 23 -2.85 5.24 -7.47
C THR A 23 -2.89 4.89 -5.99
N TYR A 24 -2.81 5.88 -5.10
CA TYR A 24 -2.96 5.68 -3.67
C TYR A 24 -4.29 6.25 -3.21
N GLN A 25 -4.93 5.57 -2.25
CA GLN A 25 -6.19 5.99 -1.63
C GLN A 25 -6.09 5.75 -0.13
N SER A 26 -6.32 6.77 0.68
CA SER A 26 -6.29 6.69 2.14
C SER A 26 -7.71 6.74 2.69
N LEU A 27 -8.06 5.76 3.51
CA LEU A 27 -9.37 5.60 4.11
C LEU A 27 -9.23 5.58 5.62
N GLU A 28 -10.06 6.36 6.32
CA GLU A 28 -10.18 6.18 7.77
C GLU A 28 -11.19 5.08 8.07
N LEU A 29 -10.70 4.04 8.74
CA LEU A 29 -11.46 2.88 9.19
C LEU A 29 -11.80 3.05 10.68
N PRO A 30 -13.08 3.28 11.02
CA PRO A 30 -13.52 3.22 12.40
C PRO A 30 -13.56 1.77 12.87
N LEU A 31 -12.63 1.37 13.75
CA LEU A 31 -12.60 0.00 14.30
C LEU A 31 -13.41 -0.15 15.58
N SER A 32 -13.54 0.92 16.37
CA SER A 32 -14.36 0.97 17.59
C SER A 32 -14.55 2.43 18.03
N GLN A 33 -15.39 2.68 19.04
CA GLN A 33 -15.71 4.05 19.50
C GLN A 33 -14.51 4.87 20.00
N ARG A 34 -13.33 4.27 20.14
CA ARG A 34 -12.11 4.92 20.66
C ARG A 34 -10.90 4.82 19.73
N ALA A 35 -11.00 4.07 18.62
CA ALA A 35 -9.87 3.80 17.73
C ALA A 35 -10.23 4.03 16.25
N MET A 36 -9.40 4.83 15.58
CA MET A 36 -9.40 5.05 14.14
C MET A 36 -8.11 4.48 13.56
N HIS A 37 -8.18 3.75 12.46
CA HIS A 37 -7.01 3.35 11.68
C HIS A 37 -7.04 4.05 10.33
N ASP A 38 -5.87 4.44 9.84
CA ASP A 38 -5.71 4.87 8.45
C ASP A 38 -5.28 3.66 7.61
N LEU A 39 -6.03 3.38 6.54
CA LEU A 39 -5.67 2.39 5.54
C LEU A 39 -5.31 3.12 4.25
N THR A 40 -4.05 3.03 3.84
CA THR A 40 -3.62 3.46 2.51
C THR A 40 -3.55 2.26 1.56
N ALA A 41 -4.42 2.22 0.56
CA ALA A 41 -4.35 1.27 -0.54
C ALA A 41 -3.51 1.84 -1.69
N TYR A 42 -2.64 1.02 -2.27
CA TYR A 42 -1.89 1.36 -3.49
C TYR A 42 -2.28 0.39 -4.60
N THR A 43 -2.76 0.92 -5.72
CA THR A 43 -3.25 0.14 -6.86
C THR A 43 -2.60 0.59 -8.15
N ALA A 44 -2.28 -0.34 -9.04
CA ALA A 44 -1.87 -0.03 -10.40
C ALA A 44 -3.10 0.03 -11.32
N GLU A 45 -3.02 0.85 -12.37
CA GLU A 45 -4.08 0.90 -13.38
C GLU A 45 -4.18 -0.44 -14.13
N PRO A 46 -5.39 -1.00 -14.33
CA PRO A 46 -5.56 -2.30 -14.97
C PRO A 46 -4.95 -2.36 -16.39
N GLY A 47 -4.22 -3.43 -16.68
CA GLY A 47 -3.55 -3.61 -17.98
C GLY A 47 -2.33 -2.70 -18.23
N SER A 48 -1.92 -1.89 -17.25
CA SER A 48 -0.69 -1.11 -17.33
C SER A 48 0.57 -1.95 -17.08
N THR A 49 1.73 -1.47 -17.52
CA THR A 49 3.02 -2.08 -17.14
C THR A 49 3.25 -2.04 -15.62
N SER A 50 2.68 -1.04 -14.93
CA SER A 50 2.72 -0.97 -13.47
C SER A 50 1.96 -2.13 -12.81
N GLU A 51 0.90 -2.64 -13.43
CA GLU A 51 0.15 -3.81 -12.93
C GLU A 51 1.00 -5.08 -12.97
N ASP A 52 1.65 -5.36 -14.10
CA ASP A 52 2.56 -6.50 -14.26
C ASP A 52 3.73 -6.44 -13.26
N ARG A 53 4.35 -5.26 -13.13
CA ARG A 53 5.41 -5.00 -12.15
C ARG A 53 4.92 -5.17 -10.72
N LEU A 54 3.72 -4.69 -10.39
CA LEU A 54 3.13 -4.85 -9.06
C LEU A 54 2.84 -6.32 -8.75
N LYS A 55 2.38 -7.10 -9.73
CA LYS A 55 2.20 -8.56 -9.60
C LYS A 55 3.54 -9.28 -9.38
N LEU A 56 4.58 -8.87 -10.09
CA LEU A 56 5.95 -9.37 -9.89
C LEU A 56 6.44 -9.10 -8.46
N LEU A 57 6.28 -7.87 -7.98
CA LEU A 57 6.60 -7.49 -6.60
C LEU A 57 5.80 -8.30 -5.57
N ALA A 58 4.51 -8.53 -5.81
CA ALA A 58 3.67 -9.33 -4.92
C ALA A 58 4.06 -10.82 -4.88
N SER A 59 4.66 -11.32 -5.97
CA SER A 59 5.24 -12.67 -6.01
C SER A 59 6.55 -12.77 -5.24
N TRP A 60 7.21 -11.66 -4.91
CA TRP A 60 8.40 -11.71 -4.08
C TRP A 60 8.04 -11.98 -2.63
N LYS A 61 8.55 -13.11 -2.15
CA LYS A 61 8.63 -13.41 -0.73
C LYS A 61 9.62 -12.41 -0.14
N ALA A 62 9.12 -11.38 0.53
CA ALA A 62 9.95 -10.64 1.46
C ALA A 62 10.56 -11.66 2.44
N PRO A 63 11.88 -11.62 2.71
CA PRO A 63 12.43 -12.39 3.81
C PRO A 63 11.62 -12.03 5.06
N THR A 64 11.09 -13.04 5.74
CA THR A 64 10.32 -12.85 6.97
C THR A 64 11.24 -12.24 8.02
N ASP A 65 11.29 -10.91 8.09
CA ASP A 65 11.85 -10.21 9.23
C ASP A 65 10.87 -10.39 10.39
N THR A 66 11.16 -11.38 11.23
CA THR A 66 10.49 -11.62 12.52
C THR A 66 10.79 -10.51 13.54
N ALA A 67 10.76 -9.23 13.14
CA ALA A 67 11.01 -8.13 14.06
C ALA A 67 10.32 -6.82 13.63
N SER A 68 9.05 -6.66 13.99
CA SER A 68 8.62 -5.47 14.76
C SER A 68 7.16 -5.55 15.18
N SER A 69 6.92 -6.27 16.28
CA SER A 69 5.95 -5.84 17.29
C SER A 69 6.68 -5.03 18.37
N ARG A 70 7.19 -3.84 18.01
CA ARG A 70 7.55 -2.83 19.02
C ARG A 70 6.33 -1.96 19.28
N THR A 71 5.39 -2.50 20.05
CA THR A 71 4.39 -1.69 20.75
C THR A 71 5.10 -1.07 21.96
N THR A 72 5.43 0.21 21.83
CA THR A 72 5.99 1.05 22.89
C THR A 72 4.95 1.25 24.02
N LYS A 73 5.46 1.16 25.25
CA LYS A 73 4.79 1.34 26.55
C LYS A 73 4.29 2.77 26.77
#